data_AF-A0AAU3I8V4-F1
#
_entry.id   AF-A0AAU3I8V4-F1
#
_cell.length_a   1.000
_cell.length_b   1.000
_cell.length_c   1.000
_cell.angle_alpha   90.00
_cell.angle_beta   90.00
_cell.angle_gamma   90.00
#
_symmetry.space_group_name_H-M   'P 1'
#
loop_
_entity.id
_entity.type
_entity.pdbx_description
1 polymer ?
#
loop_
_entity_poly.entity_id
_entity_poly.type
_entity_poly.pdbx_seq_one_letter_code
_entity_poly.pdbx_strand_id
1 'polypeptide(L)'
;MTASMACRKILSFEAGSVYAWETIEGATGNVLIDPEASVARACTPEGMSLGGMILDKNVGNVEHPDPDPELRRAFLVVASAILREAERQGRLPDKVTRTYW
;
A
#
# COMPACT_ATOMS: atom_id res chain seq x y z
N MET A 1 6.57 -8.05 19.62
CA MET A 1 5.90 -8.94 18.66
C MET A 1 6.41 -8.49 17.30
N THR A 2 7.18 -9.31 16.60
CA THR A 2 7.83 -8.90 15.35
C THR A 2 6.81 -8.97 14.22
N ALA A 3 6.26 -7.82 13.80
CA ALA A 3 5.40 -7.78 12.63
C ALA A 3 6.28 -7.75 11.38
N SER A 4 5.99 -8.59 10.40
CA SER A 4 6.71 -8.63 9.12
C SER A 4 5.71 -8.50 7.98
N MET A 5 6.09 -7.76 6.95
CA MET A 5 5.26 -7.51 5.79
C MET A 5 6.08 -7.68 4.52
N ALA A 6 5.51 -8.43 3.57
CA ALA A 6 6.02 -8.53 2.22
C ALA A 6 5.02 -7.89 1.26
N CYS A 7 5.53 -7.10 0.33
CA CYS A 7 4.75 -6.39 -0.65
C CYS A 7 5.43 -6.51 -2.02
N ARG A 8 4.67 -6.85 -3.05
CA ARG A 8 5.18 -7.08 -4.41
C ARG A 8 4.28 -6.40 -5.44
N LYS A 9 4.89 -5.70 -6.40
CA LYS A 9 4.20 -5.17 -7.57
C LYS A 9 3.69 -6.33 -8.44
N ILE A 10 2.40 -6.34 -8.72
CA ILE A 10 1.73 -7.39 -9.51
C ILE A 10 1.18 -6.88 -10.85
N LEU A 11 0.91 -5.58 -10.94
CA LEU A 11 0.40 -4.94 -12.15
C LEU A 11 0.95 -3.51 -12.24
N SER A 12 1.22 -3.03 -13.46
CA SER A 12 1.60 -1.64 -13.71
C SER A 12 0.96 -1.16 -15.00
N PHE A 13 0.34 0.01 -14.96
CA PHE A 13 -0.36 0.63 -16.08
C PHE A 13 -0.34 2.16 -15.91
N GLU A 14 -0.97 2.88 -16.85
CA GLU A 14 -0.94 4.34 -16.88
C GLU A 14 -1.41 4.99 -15.57
N ALA A 15 -2.43 4.43 -14.92
CA ALA A 15 -2.96 4.98 -13.68
C ALA A 15 -2.17 4.58 -12.42
N GLY A 16 -1.09 3.80 -12.54
CA GLY A 16 -0.22 3.46 -11.43
C GLY A 16 0.25 2.01 -11.38
N SER A 17 0.69 1.58 -10.19
CA SER A 17 1.15 0.21 -9.90
C SER A 17 0.33 -0.41 -8.78
N VAL A 18 -0.13 -1.65 -9.01
CA VAL A 18 -0.81 -2.46 -8.00
C VAL A 18 0.21 -3.32 -7.28
N TYR A 19 0.10 -3.33 -5.96
CA TYR A 19 0.90 -4.14 -5.08
C TYR A 19 0.03 -5.09 -4.27
N ALA A 20 0.37 -6.37 -4.31
CA ALA A 20 -0.15 -7.35 -3.37
C ALA A 20 0.71 -7.35 -2.11
N TRP A 21 0.07 -7.40 -0.95
CA TRP A 21 0.73 -7.46 0.34
C TRP A 21 0.17 -8.56 1.22
N GLU A 22 1.02 -9.08 2.08
CA GLU A 22 0.72 -10.08 3.08
C GLU A 22 1.49 -9.77 4.37
N THR A 23 0.79 -9.82 5.50
CA THR A 23 1.39 -9.76 6.84
C THR A 23 1.69 -11.16 7.34
N ILE A 24 2.64 -11.29 8.28
CA ILE A 24 2.96 -12.59 8.89
C ILE A 24 1.78 -13.19 9.67
N GLU A 25 0.85 -12.34 10.12
CA GLU A 25 -0.40 -12.73 10.77
C GLU A 25 -1.45 -13.27 9.78
N GLY A 26 -1.19 -13.21 8.47
CA GLY A 26 -2.05 -13.75 7.41
C GLY A 26 -3.04 -12.75 6.82
N ALA A 27 -2.99 -11.47 7.21
CA ALA A 27 -3.78 -10.43 6.57
C ALA A 27 -3.22 -10.14 5.18
N THR A 28 -4.11 -10.03 4.19
CA THR A 28 -3.73 -9.79 2.79
C THR A 28 -4.56 -8.69 2.17
N GLY A 29 -4.04 -8.09 1.10
CA GLY A 29 -4.78 -7.13 0.31
C GLY A 29 -3.97 -6.59 -0.85
N ASN A 30 -4.56 -5.62 -1.55
CA ASN A 30 -3.88 -4.92 -2.63
C ASN A 30 -3.99 -3.42 -2.46
N VAL A 31 -2.95 -2.71 -2.91
CA VAL A 31 -2.91 -1.25 -2.95
C VAL A 31 -2.48 -0.78 -4.33
N LEU A 32 -3.21 0.18 -4.88
CA LEU A 32 -2.85 0.91 -6.08
C LEU A 32 -2.12 2.18 -5.66
N ILE A 33 -0.88 2.33 -6.12
CA ILE A 33 -0.09 3.54 -5.97
C ILE A 33 -0.09 4.28 -7.31
N ASP A 34 -0.44 5.55 -7.29
CA ASP A 34 -0.43 6.39 -8.48
C ASP A 34 1.00 6.56 -9.06
N PRO A 35 1.14 7.01 -10.33
CA PRO A 35 2.44 7.14 -10.97
C PRO A 35 3.36 8.14 -10.26
N GLU A 36 2.79 9.13 -9.58
CA GLU A 36 3.53 10.16 -8.85
C GLU A 36 3.99 9.70 -7.46
N ALA A 37 3.67 8.46 -7.06
CA ALA A 37 3.97 7.93 -5.74
C ALA A 37 3.53 8.90 -4.62
N SER A 38 2.30 9.38 -4.72
CA SER A 38 1.68 10.35 -3.82
C SER A 38 0.37 9.83 -3.21
N VAL A 39 -0.41 9.08 -3.97
CA VAL A 39 -1.71 8.56 -3.55
C VAL A 39 -1.70 7.04 -3.55
N ALA A 40 -2.15 6.45 -2.44
CA ALA A 40 -2.36 5.02 -2.28
C ALA A 40 -3.85 4.72 -2.07
N ARG A 41 -4.39 3.72 -2.76
CA ARG A 41 -5.81 3.33 -2.68
C ARG A 41 -5.95 1.84 -2.48
N ALA A 42 -6.85 1.41 -1.60
CA ALA A 42 -7.25 0.01 -1.55
C ALA A 42 -7.84 -0.41 -2.91
N CYS A 43 -7.51 -1.59 -3.41
CA CYS A 43 -7.95 -2.03 -4.74
C CYS A 43 -8.07 -3.56 -4.87
N THR A 44 -8.68 -4.00 -5.96
CA THR A 44 -8.64 -5.40 -6.43
C THR A 44 -7.26 -5.71 -7.05
N PRO A 45 -6.91 -6.99 -7.28
CA PRO A 45 -5.68 -7.36 -7.98
C PRO A 45 -5.56 -6.74 -9.39
N GLU A 46 -6.68 -6.46 -10.04
CA GLU A 46 -6.78 -5.81 -11.35
C GLU A 46 -6.65 -4.28 -11.28
N GLY A 47 -6.55 -3.71 -10.07
CA GLY A 47 -6.39 -2.27 -9.85
C GLY A 47 -7.70 -1.49 -9.78
N MET A 48 -8.85 -2.15 -9.66
CA MET A 48 -10.12 -1.45 -9.43
C MET A 48 -10.18 -0.98 -7.97
N SER A 49 -10.47 0.30 -7.73
CA SER A 49 -10.51 0.84 -6.35
C SER A 49 -11.60 0.14 -5.52
N LEU A 50 -11.23 -0.30 -4.32
CA LEU A 50 -12.13 -0.91 -3.35
C LEU A 50 -12.50 0.13 -2.30
N GLY A 51 -13.72 0.66 -2.40
CA GLY A 51 -14.21 1.67 -1.47
C GLY A 51 -13.43 2.98 -1.52
N GLY A 52 -13.41 3.71 -0.40
CA GLY A 52 -12.79 5.03 -0.29
C GLY A 52 -11.50 5.08 0.52
N MET A 53 -10.91 3.93 0.90
CA MET A 53 -9.70 3.93 1.74
C MET A 53 -8.50 4.43 0.92
N ILE A 54 -8.19 5.72 1.13
CA ILE A 54 -7.20 6.47 0.36
C ILE A 54 -6.22 7.11 1.33
N LEU A 55 -4.93 6.96 1.06
CA LEU A 55 -3.87 7.72 1.71
C LEU A 55 -3.26 8.67 0.68
N ASP A 56 -3.42 9.97 0.89
CA ASP A 56 -2.70 11.01 0.15
C ASP A 56 -1.62 11.60 1.06
N LYS A 57 -0.35 11.43 0.68
CA LYS A 57 0.78 11.93 1.48
C LYS A 57 0.82 13.46 1.58
N ASN A 58 0.15 14.18 0.67
CA ASN A 58 0.08 15.63 0.67
C ASN A 58 -0.97 16.17 1.65
N VAL A 59 -2.03 15.40 1.94
CA VAL A 59 -3.12 15.77 2.86
C VAL A 59 -2.84 15.28 4.29
N GLY A 60 -2.12 14.16 4.42
CA GLY A 60 -1.69 13.62 5.71
C GLY A 60 -2.78 12.88 6.49
N ASN A 61 -3.92 12.58 5.87
CA ASN A 61 -5.03 11.82 6.46
C ASN A 61 -5.48 10.66 5.56
N VAL A 62 -6.08 9.64 6.18
CA VAL A 62 -6.75 8.54 5.47
C VAL A 62 -8.22 8.87 5.32
N GLU A 63 -8.69 8.84 4.08
CA GLU A 63 -10.12 8.96 3.77
C GLU A 63 -10.80 7.59 3.89
N HIS A 64 -12.07 7.57 4.30
CA HIS A 64 -12.92 6.37 4.47
C HIS A 64 -12.20 5.12 5.00
N PRO A 65 -11.70 5.17 6.25
CA PRO A 65 -11.00 4.05 6.86
C PRO A 65 -11.87 2.79 6.92
N ASP A 66 -11.27 1.64 6.61
CA ASP A 66 -11.90 0.34 6.85
C ASP A 66 -12.30 0.21 8.34
N PRO A 67 -13.49 -0.32 8.68
CA PRO A 67 -13.90 -0.51 10.06
C PRO A 67 -12.97 -1.46 10.82
N ASP A 68 -12.36 -2.43 10.14
CA ASP A 68 -11.38 -3.34 10.73
C ASP A 68 -10.06 -2.59 11.05
N PRO A 69 -9.70 -2.45 12.34
CA PRO A 69 -8.48 -1.76 12.72
C PRO A 69 -7.20 -2.46 12.23
N GLU A 70 -7.23 -3.77 12.02
CA GLU A 70 -6.08 -4.54 11.54
C GLU A 70 -5.83 -4.27 10.06
N LEU A 71 -6.87 -4.36 9.23
CA LEU A 71 -6.77 -4.05 7.79
C LEU A 71 -6.37 -2.59 7.56
N ARG A 72 -6.96 -1.66 8.31
CA ARG A 72 -6.61 -0.24 8.23
C ARG A 72 -5.14 0.00 8.58
N ARG A 73 -4.64 -0.63 9.64
CA ARG A 73 -3.24 -0.52 10.06
C ARG A 73 -2.32 -1.14 9.03
N ALA A 74 -2.64 -2.33 8.52
CA ALA A 74 -1.86 -3.00 7.48
C ALA A 74 -1.77 -2.13 6.23
N PHE A 75 -2.89 -1.60 5.73
CA PHE A 75 -2.91 -0.68 4.59
C PHE A 75 -1.99 0.52 4.78
N LEU A 76 -2.11 1.22 5.92
CA LEU A 76 -1.27 2.38 6.22
C LEU A 76 0.22 2.05 6.23
N VAL A 77 0.56 0.91 6.84
CA VAL A 77 1.93 0.41 6.95
C VAL A 77 2.49 0.06 5.57
N VAL A 78 1.72 -0.64 4.73
CA VAL A 78 2.06 -0.99 3.35
C VAL A 78 2.27 0.26 2.51
N ALA A 79 1.26 1.13 2.44
CA ALA A 79 1.28 2.32 1.62
C ALA A 79 2.46 3.23 2.01
N SER A 80 2.65 3.47 3.31
CA SER A 80 3.79 4.27 3.79
C SER A 80 5.14 3.66 3.44
N ALA A 81 5.26 2.33 3.48
CA ALA A 81 6.51 1.65 3.13
C ALA A 81 6.82 1.77 1.64
N ILE A 82 5.82 1.63 0.76
CA ILE A 82 6.00 1.79 -0.69
C ILE A 82 6.35 3.24 -1.03
N LEU A 83 5.61 4.21 -0.50
CA LEU A 83 5.83 5.63 -0.79
C LEU A 83 7.22 6.09 -0.34
N ARG A 84 7.65 5.72 0.88
CA ARG A 84 8.99 6.03 1.38
C ARG A 84 10.09 5.39 0.54
N GLU A 85 9.88 4.15 0.11
CA GLU A 85 10.85 3.46 -0.72
C GLU A 85 10.91 4.05 -2.13
N ALA A 86 9.78 4.50 -2.66
CA ALA A 86 9.70 5.20 -3.93
C ALA A 86 10.44 6.54 -3.88
N GLU A 87 10.26 7.31 -2.80
CA GLU A 87 11.03 8.54 -2.54
C GLU A 87 12.52 8.26 -2.45
N ARG A 88 12.91 7.18 -1.75
CA ARG A 88 14.33 6.78 -1.62
C ARG A 88 14.96 6.39 -2.96
N GLN A 89 14.22 5.70 -3.83
CA GLN A 89 14.73 5.19 -5.10
C GLN A 89 14.50 6.14 -6.28
N GLY A 90 13.67 7.18 -6.12
CA GLY A 90 13.19 8.03 -7.22
C GLY A 90 12.22 7.31 -8.19
N ARG A 91 11.75 6.10 -7.84
CA ARG A 91 10.84 5.28 -8.64
C ARG A 91 10.08 4.27 -7.79
N LEU A 92 8.90 3.85 -8.24
CA LEU A 92 8.11 2.82 -7.57
C LEU A 92 8.86 1.48 -7.49
N PRO A 93 9.11 0.93 -6.29
CA PRO A 93 9.88 -0.30 -6.09
C PRO A 93 9.13 -1.52 -6.63
N ASP A 94 9.83 -2.57 -7.05
CA ASP A 94 9.15 -3.80 -7.49
C ASP A 94 8.77 -4.71 -6.32
N LYS A 95 9.51 -4.63 -5.21
CA LYS A 95 9.27 -5.36 -3.98
C LYS A 95 9.67 -4.52 -2.78
N VAL A 96 8.89 -4.62 -1.70
CA VAL A 96 9.17 -4.03 -0.40
C VAL A 96 9.02 -5.12 0.66
N THR A 97 10.05 -5.28 1.49
CA THR A 97 9.99 -6.14 2.67
C THR A 97 10.30 -5.28 3.89
N ARG A 98 9.47 -5.36 4.93
CA ARG A 98 9.67 -4.63 6.19
C ARG A 98 9.50 -5.57 7.37
N THR A 99 10.43 -5.47 8.30
CA THR A 99 10.34 -6.07 9.64
C THR A 99 10.19 -4.94 10.64
N TYR A 100 9.11 -4.94 11.42
CA TYR A 100 8.84 -4.02 12.50
C TYR A 100 9.20 -4.70 13.83
N TRP A 101 9.90 -4.00 14.71
CA TRP A 101 10.35 -4.49 16.01
C TRP A 101 9.46 -3.93 17.12
#